data_AF-A0A6N8HP79-F1
#
_entry.id   AF-A0A6N8HP79-F1
#
_cell.length_a   1.000
_cell.length_b   1.000
_cell.length_c   1.000
_cell.angle_alpha   90.00
_cell.angle_beta   90.00
_cell.angle_gamma   90.00
#
_symmetry.space_group_name_H-M   'P 1'
#
loop_
_entity.id
_entity.type
_entity.pdbx_description
1 polymer ?
#
loop_
_entity_poly.entity_id
_entity_poly.type
_entity_poly.pdbx_seq_one_letter_code
_entity_poly.pdbx_strand_id
1 'polypeptide(L)'
;MKRNNNLDEKLQQLNEDIQWSPRRQQRIRRKVINKMNRDNKIFPLVLKRWMLPAFSLFLLVGIVTTLALSEFSSQEVADEGRVINSHGNHSAPSTAEDEDTVESDTEQTDRPKQAQQDQDQAENSTENSSPTNEPNDTGPIEAEANEKQEVTLTQEEIMQVIKGQMNTNLNILLPTEMPLQDGYHLTATTSTDATSYTVTFFEHTEPIPINNKLLYSDDNPAKVIARLNVQQYATQAESDEEIGYEDFTESGGKAIELGSETTGYQDGAAGSVFTSWNVGRWSLAVKARSQEADTGLRYAKDTVDYLTKKALPIPKQHGYAHLDLGNNNTQIKWQKEDTVYTIDQTTEPNIALMIAVQFN
;
A
#
# COMPACT_ATOMS: atom_id res chain seq x y z
N MET A 1 -17.80 -35.65 -35.62
CA MET A 1 -18.01 -34.87 -34.38
C MET A 1 -17.46 -35.66 -33.20
N LYS A 2 -16.52 -35.11 -32.42
CA LYS A 2 -16.06 -35.53 -31.07
C LYS A 2 -14.75 -34.78 -30.73
N ARG A 3 -14.88 -33.51 -30.31
CA ARG A 3 -13.82 -32.66 -29.74
C ARG A 3 -14.46 -31.31 -29.36
N ASN A 4 -14.61 -31.06 -28.05
CA ASN A 4 -14.65 -29.74 -27.38
C ASN A 4 -14.91 -29.86 -25.87
N ASN A 5 -15.62 -30.91 -25.42
CA ASN A 5 -16.02 -31.11 -24.02
C ASN A 5 -14.88 -30.95 -22.99
N ASN A 6 -13.65 -31.35 -23.35
CA ASN A 6 -12.52 -31.37 -22.41
C ASN A 6 -12.00 -29.98 -21.99
N LEU A 7 -12.36 -28.91 -22.69
CA LEU A 7 -12.04 -27.55 -22.24
C LEU A 7 -13.00 -27.12 -21.11
N ASP A 8 -14.29 -27.33 -21.30
CA ASP A 8 -15.30 -26.98 -20.30
C ASP A 8 -15.18 -27.88 -19.05
N GLU A 9 -14.92 -29.19 -19.20
CA GLU A 9 -14.61 -30.10 -18.07
C GLU A 9 -13.44 -29.59 -17.21
N LYS A 10 -12.35 -29.13 -17.84
CA LYS A 10 -11.17 -28.61 -17.12
C LYS A 10 -11.38 -27.22 -16.53
N LEU A 11 -12.12 -26.36 -17.23
CA LEU A 11 -12.56 -25.07 -16.68
C LEU A 11 -13.56 -25.25 -15.53
N GLN A 12 -14.26 -26.39 -15.47
CA GLN A 12 -15.18 -26.75 -14.40
C GLN A 12 -14.44 -27.38 -13.20
N GLN A 13 -13.43 -28.23 -13.42
CA GLN A 13 -12.55 -28.70 -12.33
C GLN A 13 -11.78 -27.56 -11.66
N LEU A 14 -11.16 -26.64 -12.42
CA LEU A 14 -10.54 -25.43 -11.84
C LEU A 14 -11.54 -24.53 -11.08
N ASN A 15 -12.83 -24.68 -11.35
CA ASN A 15 -13.93 -23.96 -10.69
C ASN A 15 -14.39 -24.61 -9.37
N GLU A 16 -14.13 -25.91 -9.22
CA GLU A 16 -14.46 -26.69 -8.02
C GLU A 16 -13.32 -26.61 -7.00
N ASP A 17 -12.06 -26.60 -7.46
CA ASP A 17 -10.86 -26.34 -6.63
C ASP A 17 -10.72 -24.85 -6.21
N ILE A 18 -11.35 -23.91 -6.94
CA ILE A 18 -11.28 -22.47 -6.66
C ILE A 18 -12.69 -21.87 -6.58
N GLN A 19 -13.18 -21.61 -5.36
CA GLN A 19 -14.52 -21.07 -5.10
C GLN A 19 -14.71 -19.58 -5.49
N TRP A 20 -14.43 -19.22 -6.73
CA TRP A 20 -14.87 -17.94 -7.29
C TRP A 20 -16.38 -17.96 -7.56
N SER A 21 -17.07 -16.86 -7.27
CA SER A 21 -18.48 -16.73 -7.64
C SER A 21 -18.66 -16.85 -9.18
N PRO A 22 -19.75 -17.47 -9.68
CA PRO A 22 -20.02 -17.57 -11.12
C PRO A 22 -20.03 -16.22 -11.87
N ARG A 23 -20.31 -15.12 -11.16
CA ARG A 23 -20.20 -13.75 -11.67
C ARG A 23 -18.74 -13.33 -11.89
N ARG A 24 -17.86 -13.55 -10.90
CA ARG A 24 -16.41 -13.24 -10.96
C ARG A 24 -15.75 -13.98 -12.13
N GLN A 25 -16.09 -15.26 -12.32
CA GLN A 25 -15.64 -16.09 -13.45
C GLN A 25 -16.01 -15.47 -14.82
N GLN A 26 -17.26 -15.04 -15.01
CA GLN A 26 -17.70 -14.40 -16.25
C GLN A 26 -17.03 -13.04 -16.48
N ARG A 27 -16.80 -12.24 -15.43
CA ARG A 27 -16.10 -10.95 -15.50
C ARG A 27 -14.63 -11.13 -15.93
N ILE A 28 -13.94 -12.13 -15.38
CA ILE A 28 -12.56 -12.49 -15.76
C ILE A 28 -12.50 -12.95 -17.22
N ARG A 29 -13.40 -13.84 -17.67
CA ARG A 29 -13.48 -14.25 -19.08
C ARG A 29 -13.65 -13.04 -20.02
N ARG A 30 -14.48 -12.05 -19.65
CA ARG A 30 -14.62 -10.79 -20.42
C ARG A 30 -13.35 -9.93 -20.42
N LYS A 31 -12.70 -9.70 -19.28
CA LYS A 31 -11.44 -8.93 -19.21
C LYS A 31 -10.34 -9.56 -20.10
N VAL A 32 -10.19 -10.89 -20.07
CA VAL A 32 -9.22 -11.61 -20.92
C VAL A 32 -9.54 -11.46 -22.42
N ILE A 33 -10.81 -11.63 -22.83
CA ILE A 33 -11.24 -11.49 -24.23
C ILE A 33 -11.01 -10.05 -24.72
N ASN A 34 -11.30 -9.04 -23.90
CA ASN A 34 -11.09 -7.64 -24.27
C ASN A 34 -9.60 -7.31 -24.47
N LYS A 35 -8.72 -7.80 -23.58
CA LYS A 35 -7.27 -7.64 -23.72
C LYS A 35 -6.76 -8.30 -25.01
N MET A 36 -7.13 -9.55 -25.27
CA MET A 36 -6.81 -10.26 -26.52
C MET A 36 -7.33 -9.55 -27.77
N ASN A 37 -8.43 -8.79 -27.68
CA ASN A 37 -8.93 -7.99 -28.79
C ASN A 37 -8.15 -6.70 -29.03
N ARG A 38 -7.55 -6.09 -27.99
CA ARG A 38 -6.73 -4.87 -28.08
C ARG A 38 -5.35 -5.13 -28.70
N ASP A 39 -4.74 -6.23 -28.31
CA ASP A 39 -3.37 -6.59 -28.69
C ASP A 39 -3.25 -7.11 -30.15
N ASN A 40 -4.37 -7.20 -30.89
CA ASN A 40 -4.48 -7.73 -32.26
C ASN A 40 -3.71 -6.96 -33.36
N LYS A 41 -2.93 -5.93 -33.04
CA LYS A 41 -2.11 -5.19 -34.03
C LYS A 41 -0.81 -5.91 -34.44
N ILE A 42 -0.39 -6.98 -33.76
CA ILE A 42 0.97 -7.56 -33.93
C ILE A 42 0.99 -9.08 -34.26
N PHE A 43 -0.03 -9.65 -34.93
CA PHE A 43 0.07 -11.02 -35.47
C PHE A 43 -0.58 -11.20 -36.86
N PRO A 44 0.16 -11.68 -37.88
CA PRO A 44 -0.38 -11.92 -39.21
C PRO A 44 -1.27 -13.19 -39.27
N LEU A 45 -2.29 -13.17 -40.14
CA LEU A 45 -3.38 -14.17 -40.17
C LEU A 45 -2.93 -15.64 -40.34
N VAL A 46 -1.72 -15.92 -40.83
CA VAL A 46 -1.28 -17.27 -41.19
C VAL A 46 -1.11 -18.19 -39.98
N LEU A 47 -0.71 -17.68 -38.80
CA LEU A 47 -0.57 -18.50 -37.58
C LEU A 47 -1.93 -18.88 -36.95
N LYS A 48 -3.02 -18.21 -37.35
CA LYS A 48 -4.36 -18.29 -36.72
C LYS A 48 -5.04 -19.67 -36.85
N ARG A 49 -4.44 -20.61 -37.58
CA ARG A 49 -4.94 -21.98 -37.82
C ARG A 49 -4.12 -23.09 -37.12
N TRP A 50 -2.99 -22.77 -36.49
CA TRP A 50 -2.16 -23.75 -35.76
C TRP A 50 -2.00 -23.44 -34.26
N MET A 51 -2.05 -22.18 -33.83
CA MET A 51 -1.86 -21.80 -32.41
C MET A 51 -3.17 -21.59 -31.63
N LEU A 52 -4.10 -22.54 -31.70
CA LEU A 52 -5.35 -22.55 -30.92
C LEU A 52 -5.48 -23.62 -29.81
N PRO A 53 -4.64 -24.67 -29.71
CA PRO A 53 -4.66 -25.57 -28.55
C PRO A 53 -3.47 -25.38 -27.57
N ALA A 54 -2.43 -24.64 -27.93
CA ALA A 54 -1.14 -24.64 -27.19
C ALA A 54 -0.95 -23.48 -26.20
N PHE A 55 -1.39 -22.27 -26.56
CA PHE A 55 -1.02 -21.06 -25.79
C PHE A 55 -1.90 -20.75 -24.56
N SER A 56 -2.93 -21.56 -24.28
CA SER A 56 -3.69 -21.46 -23.03
C SER A 56 -2.95 -22.04 -21.81
N LEU A 57 -1.80 -22.70 -22.00
CA LEU A 57 -1.07 -23.36 -20.92
C LEU A 57 0.06 -22.49 -20.35
N PHE A 58 0.77 -21.74 -21.21
CA PHE A 58 2.03 -21.10 -20.83
C PHE A 58 1.91 -19.87 -19.91
N LEU A 59 0.78 -19.15 -19.92
CA LEU A 59 0.54 -18.04 -19.00
C LEU A 59 -0.02 -18.51 -17.63
N LEU A 60 -0.32 -19.80 -17.49
CA LEU A 60 -0.68 -20.44 -16.20
C LEU A 60 0.52 -21.19 -15.60
N VAL A 61 1.26 -21.94 -16.42
CA VAL A 61 2.53 -22.56 -15.99
C VAL A 61 3.56 -21.50 -15.57
N GLY A 62 3.63 -20.36 -16.27
CA GLY A 62 4.55 -19.27 -15.94
C GLY A 62 4.37 -18.64 -14.54
N ILE A 63 3.23 -18.84 -13.87
CA ILE A 63 2.97 -18.38 -12.50
C ILE A 63 3.20 -19.52 -11.48
N VAL A 64 2.94 -20.78 -11.88
CA VAL A 64 3.13 -21.95 -11.02
C VAL A 64 4.61 -22.33 -10.88
N THR A 65 5.43 -22.22 -11.93
CA THR A 65 6.84 -22.65 -11.88
C THR A 65 7.71 -21.77 -10.97
N THR A 66 7.34 -20.51 -10.74
CA THR A 66 8.01 -19.61 -9.78
C THR A 66 7.64 -19.85 -8.32
N LEU A 67 6.66 -20.71 -8.03
CA LEU A 67 6.20 -21.04 -6.68
C LEU A 67 6.55 -22.49 -6.25
N ALA A 68 7.39 -23.18 -7.03
CA ALA A 68 7.75 -24.59 -6.79
C ALA A 68 9.27 -24.87 -6.85
N LEU A 69 10.11 -23.85 -6.58
CA LEU A 69 11.58 -23.97 -6.57
C LEU A 69 12.25 -23.44 -5.29
N SER A 70 11.49 -23.03 -4.28
CA SER A 70 12.01 -22.54 -2.97
C SER A 70 11.95 -23.56 -1.83
N GLU A 71 11.37 -24.75 -2.04
CA GLU A 71 11.11 -25.75 -0.97
C GLU A 71 11.77 -27.12 -1.22
N PHE A 72 12.86 -27.18 -2.01
CA PHE A 72 13.62 -28.43 -2.18
C PHE A 72 15.14 -28.27 -2.08
N SER A 73 15.58 -27.59 -1.02
CA SER A 73 17.01 -27.49 -0.66
C SER A 73 17.26 -27.39 0.85
N SER A 74 16.74 -28.34 1.63
CA SER A 74 17.26 -28.67 2.97
C SER A 74 16.84 -30.07 3.42
N GLN A 75 17.73 -30.70 4.19
CA GLN A 75 17.70 -32.08 4.69
C GLN A 75 17.78 -33.18 3.59
N GLU A 76 18.55 -34.26 3.76
CA GLU A 76 19.31 -34.70 4.95
C GLU A 76 20.74 -35.17 4.56
N VAL A 77 21.73 -34.79 5.38
CA VAL A 77 23.05 -35.44 5.37
C VAL A 77 23.03 -36.50 6.46
N ALA A 78 23.03 -37.77 6.07
CA ALA A 78 23.21 -38.88 6.99
C ALA A 78 24.71 -39.06 7.29
N ASP A 79 25.06 -39.21 8.57
CA ASP A 79 26.35 -39.72 9.03
C ASP A 79 26.13 -40.66 10.25
N GLU A 80 27.01 -41.64 10.44
CA GLU A 80 26.79 -42.79 11.34
C GLU A 80 27.43 -42.61 12.74
N GLY A 81 26.67 -42.71 13.84
CA GLY A 81 27.10 -42.16 15.14
C GLY A 81 26.76 -42.86 16.47
N ARG A 82 26.46 -44.17 16.49
CA ARG A 82 26.41 -45.10 17.67
C ARG A 82 26.26 -44.56 19.13
N VAL A 83 25.17 -45.01 19.82
CA VAL A 83 25.16 -45.56 21.23
C VAL A 83 25.34 -44.50 22.37
N ILE A 84 24.67 -44.51 23.55
CA ILE A 84 24.23 -45.57 24.50
C ILE A 84 22.87 -45.27 25.21
N ASN A 85 22.35 -46.25 25.97
CA ASN A 85 21.10 -46.21 26.75
C ASN A 85 21.18 -45.43 28.09
N SER A 86 20.05 -44.94 28.62
CA SER A 86 19.62 -45.22 30.02
C SER A 86 18.12 -45.02 30.30
N HIS A 87 17.63 -45.82 31.25
CA HIS A 87 16.31 -45.96 31.88
C HIS A 87 15.48 -44.70 32.23
N GLY A 88 14.15 -44.88 32.36
CA GLY A 88 13.47 -44.50 33.61
C GLY A 88 12.00 -44.01 33.58
N ASN A 89 11.06 -44.92 33.86
CA ASN A 89 9.82 -44.71 34.67
C ASN A 89 8.77 -43.62 34.36
N HIS A 90 7.58 -44.12 33.96
CA HIS A 90 6.26 -43.95 34.60
C HIS A 90 5.42 -42.66 34.55
N SER A 91 4.10 -42.96 34.43
CA SER A 91 2.91 -42.19 34.85
C SER A 91 2.28 -41.22 33.85
N ALA A 92 0.95 -41.08 33.99
CA ALA A 92 0.03 -40.55 32.99
C ALA A 92 -0.91 -39.47 33.63
N PRO A 93 -2.08 -39.07 33.07
CA PRO A 93 -2.44 -37.65 33.00
C PRO A 93 -3.51 -37.20 34.02
N SER A 94 -3.86 -35.91 33.97
CA SER A 94 -5.09 -35.36 34.55
C SER A 94 -5.69 -34.27 33.65
N THR A 95 -6.99 -34.04 33.79
CA THR A 95 -7.86 -33.15 32.99
C THR A 95 -8.87 -32.46 33.95
N ALA A 96 -9.59 -31.42 33.50
CA ALA A 96 -10.84 -30.91 34.11
C ALA A 96 -10.73 -30.23 35.51
N GLU A 97 -11.72 -29.58 36.14
CA GLU A 97 -12.89 -28.68 35.81
C GLU A 97 -13.53 -28.29 37.19
N ASP A 98 -14.23 -27.16 37.44
CA ASP A 98 -14.16 -25.76 36.96
C ASP A 98 -15.00 -24.84 37.92
N GLU A 99 -15.29 -23.57 37.55
CA GLU A 99 -16.17 -22.58 38.28
C GLU A 99 -15.64 -22.07 39.66
N ASP A 100 -16.16 -21.05 40.39
CA ASP A 100 -17.43 -20.26 40.37
C ASP A 100 -17.20 -18.78 40.89
N THR A 101 -18.26 -18.07 41.35
CA THR A 101 -18.46 -16.59 41.28
C THR A 101 -18.73 -15.91 42.67
N VAL A 102 -19.40 -14.73 42.70
CA VAL A 102 -19.90 -13.88 43.84
C VAL A 102 -18.88 -12.84 44.40
N GLU A 103 -19.07 -11.50 44.28
CA GLU A 103 -19.97 -10.52 44.99
C GLU A 103 -19.62 -10.27 46.48
N SER A 104 -19.75 -9.08 47.11
CA SER A 104 -20.41 -7.78 46.79
C SER A 104 -19.91 -6.61 47.69
N ASP A 105 -20.31 -5.35 47.37
CA ASP A 105 -20.55 -4.18 48.28
C ASP A 105 -19.38 -3.49 49.07
N THR A 106 -19.46 -2.22 49.56
CA THR A 106 -20.52 -1.15 49.60
C THR A 106 -19.94 0.30 49.65
N GLU A 107 -20.71 1.33 49.19
CA GLU A 107 -20.80 2.77 49.64
C GLU A 107 -19.52 3.67 49.74
N GLN A 108 -19.49 5.02 49.67
CA GLN A 108 -20.37 6.22 49.45
C GLN A 108 -19.42 7.44 49.10
N THR A 109 -19.69 8.77 48.98
CA THR A 109 -20.83 9.72 49.13
C THR A 109 -20.63 11.03 48.29
N ASP A 110 -21.72 11.64 47.81
CA ASP A 110 -22.05 13.09 47.68
C ASP A 110 -21.18 14.23 47.02
N ARG A 111 -21.90 15.33 46.73
CA ARG A 111 -21.59 16.61 46.02
C ARG A 111 -22.50 17.72 46.65
N PRO A 112 -22.58 19.00 46.18
CA PRO A 112 -21.55 20.01 45.82
C PRO A 112 -21.84 21.44 46.41
N LYS A 113 -20.94 22.43 46.24
CA LYS A 113 -21.15 23.92 46.11
C LYS A 113 -19.84 24.71 46.39
N GLN A 114 -19.68 26.03 46.20
CA GLN A 114 -20.02 27.03 45.14
C GLN A 114 -19.61 28.45 45.65
N ALA A 115 -19.35 29.43 44.75
CA ALA A 115 -19.11 30.88 45.02
C ALA A 115 -17.75 31.22 45.68
N GLN A 116 -17.12 32.40 45.52
CA GLN A 116 -17.23 33.66 44.73
C GLN A 116 -15.80 34.33 44.80
N GLN A 117 -15.35 35.42 44.16
CA GLN A 117 -15.64 36.35 43.04
C GLN A 117 -14.62 37.53 43.17
N ASP A 118 -14.60 38.47 42.21
CA ASP A 118 -13.92 39.81 42.18
C ASP A 118 -12.57 39.80 41.42
N GLN A 119 -12.37 40.54 40.31
CA GLN A 119 -12.33 42.01 40.04
C GLN A 119 -10.96 42.66 40.42
N ASP A 120 -10.34 43.57 39.66
CA ASP A 120 -10.83 44.46 38.57
C ASP A 120 -9.76 44.90 37.52
N GLN A 121 -10.22 45.53 36.42
CA GLN A 121 -9.63 46.58 35.51
C GLN A 121 -8.07 46.76 35.34
N ALA A 122 -7.45 46.81 34.15
CA ALA A 122 -7.54 47.74 32.97
C ALA A 122 -6.67 49.04 33.10
N GLU A 123 -6.10 49.71 32.07
CA GLU A 123 -6.18 49.58 30.58
C GLU A 123 -4.99 50.28 29.81
N ASN A 124 -4.65 49.79 28.60
CA ASN A 124 -4.27 50.52 27.34
C ASN A 124 -2.93 51.29 27.09
N SER A 125 -2.68 51.50 25.78
CA SER A 125 -1.90 52.55 25.09
C SER A 125 -0.38 52.42 24.80
N THR A 126 -0.11 51.83 23.63
CA THR A 126 0.87 52.15 22.57
C THR A 126 1.53 53.55 22.58
N GLU A 127 2.84 53.65 22.25
CA GLU A 127 3.32 54.38 21.04
C GLU A 127 4.81 54.16 20.67
N ASN A 128 5.27 54.79 19.58
CA ASN A 128 6.42 54.41 18.74
C ASN A 128 7.57 55.46 18.75
N SER A 129 8.83 55.06 18.55
CA SER A 129 9.92 55.93 18.03
C SER A 129 11.24 55.22 17.72
N SER A 130 11.95 55.72 16.70
CA SER A 130 13.40 55.54 16.44
C SER A 130 13.92 56.82 15.79
N PRO A 131 15.19 57.22 15.99
CA PRO A 131 16.16 57.06 14.89
C PRO A 131 17.65 56.90 15.27
N THR A 132 18.36 56.13 14.43
CA THR A 132 19.69 56.37 13.83
C THR A 132 20.80 57.16 14.57
N ASN A 133 21.98 56.52 14.76
CA ASN A 133 23.28 57.01 14.23
C ASN A 133 24.48 56.06 14.55
N GLU A 134 25.34 55.86 13.54
CA GLU A 134 26.73 55.34 13.61
C GLU A 134 27.73 56.50 13.91
N PRO A 135 29.07 56.32 14.14
CA PRO A 135 29.94 55.28 13.56
C PRO A 135 31.11 54.70 14.41
N ASN A 136 31.80 53.69 13.83
CA ASN A 136 33.22 53.28 14.00
C ASN A 136 33.82 53.03 15.41
N ASP A 137 34.24 51.78 15.65
CA ASP A 137 35.67 51.48 15.91
C ASP A 137 36.04 50.08 15.35
N THR A 138 37.32 49.68 15.38
CA THR A 138 37.90 48.75 14.38
C THR A 138 38.53 47.47 14.97
N GLY A 139 37.96 46.31 14.60
CA GLY A 139 38.63 45.00 14.59
C GLY A 139 38.54 44.16 15.88
N PRO A 140 39.18 42.96 15.91
CA PRO A 140 39.96 42.32 14.84
C PRO A 140 39.14 41.36 13.97
N ILE A 141 39.78 40.78 12.94
CA ILE A 141 39.21 39.67 12.15
C ILE A 141 39.46 38.37 12.92
N GLU A 142 38.43 37.82 13.55
CA GLU A 142 38.40 36.39 13.84
C GLU A 142 37.83 35.67 12.62
N ALA A 143 38.68 34.92 11.93
CA ALA A 143 38.27 34.06 10.84
C ALA A 143 37.66 32.79 11.44
N GLU A 144 36.37 32.84 11.77
CA GLU A 144 35.61 31.65 12.15
C GLU A 144 35.82 30.58 11.09
N ALA A 145 36.28 29.41 11.53
CA ALA A 145 36.47 28.27 10.63
C ALA A 145 35.10 27.90 10.08
N ASN A 146 35.00 27.80 8.74
CA ASN A 146 33.76 27.46 8.05
C ASN A 146 33.37 26.00 8.35
N GLU A 147 32.76 25.80 9.52
CA GLU A 147 31.98 24.60 9.81
C GLU A 147 30.95 24.47 8.70
N LYS A 148 31.03 23.37 7.96
CA LYS A 148 29.98 23.01 7.01
C LYS A 148 28.75 22.64 7.84
N GLN A 149 27.88 23.61 8.10
CA GLN A 149 26.49 23.32 8.35
C GLN A 149 25.98 22.53 7.14
N GLU A 150 25.75 21.23 7.33
CA GLU A 150 24.98 20.48 6.34
C GLU A 150 23.56 21.05 6.36
N VAL A 151 23.23 21.83 5.33
CA VAL A 151 21.90 22.39 5.13
C VAL A 151 20.98 21.24 4.75
N THR A 152 20.42 20.59 5.77
CA THR A 152 19.44 19.52 5.63
C THR A 152 18.14 20.11 5.09
N LEU A 153 17.89 19.89 3.79
CA LEU A 153 16.68 20.34 3.12
C LEU A 153 15.43 19.74 3.77
N THR A 154 14.39 20.55 3.88
CA THR A 154 13.05 20.09 4.28
C THR A 154 12.45 19.16 3.23
N GLN A 155 11.44 18.36 3.62
CA GLN A 155 10.73 17.50 2.66
C GLN A 155 10.11 18.32 1.51
N GLU A 156 9.57 19.52 1.77
CA GLU A 156 9.01 20.37 0.72
C GLU A 156 10.08 20.78 -0.30
N GLU A 157 11.24 21.26 0.16
CA GLU A 157 12.37 21.60 -0.72
C GLU A 157 12.83 20.39 -1.53
N ILE A 158 12.93 19.22 -0.91
CA ILE A 158 13.27 17.96 -1.59
C ILE A 158 12.22 17.65 -2.68
N MET A 159 10.92 17.82 -2.43
CA MET A 159 9.88 17.66 -3.45
C MET A 159 10.02 18.67 -4.61
N GLN A 160 10.47 19.90 -4.36
CA GLN A 160 10.76 20.85 -5.44
C GLN A 160 12.01 20.45 -6.25
N VAL A 161 13.06 19.92 -5.60
CA VAL A 161 14.24 19.38 -6.31
C VAL A 161 13.86 18.15 -7.14
N ILE A 162 13.03 17.24 -6.61
CA ILE A 162 12.51 16.06 -7.35
C ILE A 162 11.74 16.51 -8.60
N LYS A 163 10.86 17.51 -8.51
CA LYS A 163 10.19 18.12 -9.68
C LYS A 163 11.22 18.69 -10.67
N GLY A 164 12.23 19.41 -10.18
CA GLY A 164 13.28 20.01 -11.00
C GLY A 164 14.21 19.02 -11.73
N GLN A 165 14.23 17.73 -11.33
CA GLN A 165 14.96 16.68 -12.05
C GLN A 165 14.16 16.06 -13.21
N MET A 166 12.85 16.27 -13.28
CA MET A 166 11.97 15.60 -14.24
C MET A 166 11.69 16.44 -15.49
N ASN A 167 12.20 15.99 -16.63
CA ASN A 167 12.02 16.64 -17.93
C ASN A 167 10.81 16.04 -18.67
N THR A 168 9.60 16.47 -18.30
CA THR A 168 8.34 16.02 -18.96
C THR A 168 7.38 17.18 -19.20
N ASN A 169 6.45 16.99 -20.16
CA ASN A 169 5.35 17.92 -20.41
C ASN A 169 4.12 17.61 -19.55
N LEU A 170 4.13 16.51 -18.77
CA LEU A 170 3.05 16.17 -17.85
C LEU A 170 3.03 17.12 -16.65
N ASN A 171 1.84 17.38 -16.11
CA ASN A 171 1.69 18.08 -14.85
C ASN A 171 2.17 17.20 -13.69
N ILE A 172 3.37 17.47 -13.18
CA ILE A 172 3.97 16.73 -12.07
C ILE A 172 3.22 17.01 -10.75
N LEU A 173 2.55 15.99 -10.22
CA LEU A 173 2.09 15.94 -8.83
C LEU A 173 2.95 14.97 -8.03
N LEU A 174 3.29 15.37 -6.80
CA LEU A 174 4.00 14.61 -5.78
C LEU A 174 3.20 14.74 -4.47
N PRO A 175 3.37 13.83 -3.49
CA PRO A 175 2.78 14.02 -2.17
C PRO A 175 3.41 15.23 -1.47
N THR A 176 2.66 15.91 -0.60
CA THR A 176 3.18 17.00 0.24
C THR A 176 4.17 16.53 1.31
N GLU A 177 4.01 15.31 1.83
CA GLU A 177 4.91 14.70 2.82
C GLU A 177 5.07 13.20 2.56
N MET A 178 6.19 12.64 3.00
CA MET A 178 6.50 11.21 3.04
C MET A 178 6.66 10.75 4.50
N PRO A 179 6.13 9.58 4.87
CA PRO A 179 6.43 8.95 6.16
C PRO A 179 7.87 8.44 6.16
N LEU A 180 8.72 9.05 7.00
CA LEU A 180 10.10 8.66 7.25
C LEU A 180 10.23 8.07 8.66
N GLN A 181 11.25 7.26 8.88
CA GLN A 181 11.73 6.97 10.24
C GLN A 181 12.44 8.19 10.85
N ASP A 182 12.39 8.32 12.18
CA ASP A 182 13.07 9.41 12.89
C ASP A 182 14.58 9.41 12.61
N GLY A 183 15.12 10.57 12.22
CA GLY A 183 16.53 10.74 11.86
C GLY A 183 16.92 10.26 10.46
N TYR A 184 15.97 9.83 9.63
CA TYR A 184 16.24 9.49 8.23
C TYR A 184 15.94 10.68 7.30
N HIS A 185 16.67 10.74 6.17
CA HIS A 185 16.53 11.75 5.13
C HIS A 185 15.78 11.19 3.91
N LEU A 186 14.88 12.00 3.35
CA LEU A 186 14.18 11.69 2.10
C LEU A 186 15.08 11.87 0.89
N THR A 187 15.01 10.95 -0.05
CA THR A 187 15.64 11.06 -1.38
C THR A 187 14.85 10.26 -2.43
N ALA A 188 15.25 10.32 -3.70
CA ALA A 188 14.52 9.66 -4.78
C ALA A 188 15.38 9.29 -5.99
N THR A 189 14.86 8.39 -6.83
CA THR A 189 15.18 8.33 -8.26
C THR A 189 13.97 8.74 -9.10
N THR A 190 14.23 9.36 -10.25
CA THR A 190 13.22 9.88 -11.18
C THR A 190 13.46 9.36 -12.60
N SER A 191 12.40 8.92 -13.28
CA SER A 191 12.41 8.62 -14.73
C SER A 191 11.26 9.33 -15.42
N THR A 192 11.45 9.79 -16.65
CA THR A 192 10.46 10.54 -17.45
C THR A 192 10.47 10.12 -18.91
N ASP A 193 9.29 9.81 -19.43
CA ASP A 193 9.03 9.61 -20.85
C ASP A 193 8.02 10.65 -21.37
N ALA A 194 7.67 10.57 -22.66
CA ALA A 194 6.74 11.50 -23.30
C ALA A 194 5.30 11.46 -22.74
N THR A 195 4.88 10.35 -22.13
CA THR A 195 3.52 10.13 -21.60
C THR A 195 3.52 9.58 -20.17
N SER A 196 4.66 9.52 -19.49
CA SER A 196 4.74 9.01 -18.12
C SER A 196 5.89 9.60 -17.32
N TYR A 197 5.81 9.48 -16.00
CA TYR A 197 6.96 9.62 -15.11
C TYR A 197 6.90 8.61 -13.98
N THR A 198 8.03 8.39 -13.31
CA THR A 198 8.13 7.53 -12.13
C THR A 198 9.08 8.18 -11.14
N VAL A 199 8.67 8.19 -9.87
CA VAL A 199 9.50 8.59 -8.74
C VAL A 199 9.53 7.44 -7.74
N THR A 200 10.69 6.84 -7.51
CA THR A 200 10.89 5.90 -6.40
C THR A 200 11.49 6.68 -5.25
N PHE A 201 10.77 6.74 -4.13
CA PHE A 201 11.20 7.44 -2.91
C PHE A 201 11.95 6.49 -1.99
N PHE A 202 13.00 7.00 -1.36
CA PHE A 202 13.84 6.26 -0.43
C PHE A 202 14.06 7.07 0.86
N GLU A 203 14.29 6.35 1.96
CA GLU A 203 14.85 6.88 3.19
C GLU A 203 16.28 6.35 3.39
N HIS A 204 17.16 7.18 3.93
CA HIS A 204 18.55 6.82 4.26
C HIS A 204 19.04 7.59 5.50
N THR A 205 20.01 7.03 6.23
CA THR A 205 20.56 7.62 7.47
C THR A 205 21.46 8.85 7.24
N GLU A 206 21.78 9.17 5.99
CA GLU A 206 22.60 10.31 5.57
C GLU A 206 21.95 10.99 4.34
N PRO A 207 22.12 12.30 4.10
CA PRO A 207 21.56 12.98 2.93
C PRO A 207 22.18 12.51 1.59
N ILE A 208 21.47 11.64 0.85
CA ILE A 208 21.88 11.24 -0.51
C ILE A 208 21.17 12.11 -1.56
N PRO A 209 21.88 12.75 -2.51
CA PRO A 209 21.26 13.47 -3.62
C PRO A 209 20.34 12.61 -4.49
N ILE A 210 19.29 13.22 -5.03
CA ILE A 210 18.35 12.58 -5.97
C ILE A 210 19.10 12.07 -7.21
N ASN A 211 18.68 10.92 -7.74
CA ASN A 211 19.33 10.22 -8.88
C ASN A 211 20.79 9.77 -8.64
N ASN A 212 21.27 9.72 -7.40
CA ASN A 212 22.63 9.30 -7.09
C ASN A 212 22.77 7.77 -7.02
N LYS A 213 23.88 7.23 -7.55
CA LYS A 213 24.24 5.81 -7.46
C LYS A 213 24.39 5.27 -6.03
N LEU A 214 24.64 6.14 -5.03
CA LEU A 214 24.78 5.75 -3.62
C LEU A 214 23.54 5.08 -3.04
N LEU A 215 22.35 5.34 -3.61
CA LEU A 215 21.09 4.68 -3.25
C LEU A 215 21.16 3.14 -3.38
N TYR A 216 22.08 2.64 -4.20
CA TYR A 216 22.31 1.23 -4.49
C TYR A 216 23.72 0.77 -4.07
N SER A 217 24.27 1.33 -2.99
CA SER A 217 25.57 0.88 -2.47
C SER A 217 25.47 -0.49 -1.80
N ASP A 218 26.52 -1.31 -1.92
CA ASP A 218 26.55 -2.66 -1.32
C ASP A 218 26.66 -2.62 0.22
N ASP A 219 27.33 -1.59 0.77
CA ASP A 219 27.59 -1.43 2.21
C ASP A 219 26.40 -0.84 2.99
N ASN A 220 25.70 0.14 2.41
CA ASN A 220 24.55 0.81 3.00
C ASN A 220 23.56 1.27 1.90
N PRO A 221 22.68 0.39 1.40
CA PRO A 221 21.69 0.74 0.38
C PRO A 221 20.55 1.57 0.97
N ALA A 222 20.02 2.53 0.21
CA ALA A 222 18.86 3.31 0.63
C ALA A 222 17.59 2.45 0.62
N LYS A 223 16.73 2.61 1.63
CA LYS A 223 15.51 1.82 1.79
C LYS A 223 14.37 2.44 1.00
N VAL A 224 13.81 1.72 0.03
CA VAL A 224 12.59 2.16 -0.69
C VAL A 224 11.45 2.34 0.30
N ILE A 225 10.77 3.50 0.26
CA ILE A 225 9.54 3.77 1.03
C ILE A 225 8.32 3.38 0.18
N ALA A 226 8.31 3.86 -1.07
CA ALA A 226 7.24 3.72 -2.04
C ALA A 226 7.72 4.11 -3.44
N ARG A 227 6.98 3.70 -4.47
CA ARG A 227 7.12 4.21 -5.84
C ARG A 227 5.81 4.85 -6.29
N LEU A 228 5.90 6.06 -6.83
CA LEU A 228 4.85 6.72 -7.61
C LEU A 228 5.13 6.48 -9.09
N ASN A 229 4.24 5.79 -9.79
CA ASN A 229 4.20 5.71 -11.24
C ASN A 229 3.01 6.52 -11.77
N VAL A 230 3.22 7.34 -12.80
CA VAL A 230 2.19 8.17 -13.41
C VAL A 230 2.20 7.98 -14.92
N GLN A 231 1.04 7.65 -15.50
CA GLN A 231 0.87 7.34 -16.92
C GLN A 231 -0.34 8.08 -17.49
N GLN A 232 -0.10 8.89 -18.52
CA GLN A 232 -1.17 9.45 -19.36
C GLN A 232 -1.60 8.43 -20.42
N TYR A 233 -2.90 8.24 -20.56
CA TYR A 233 -3.51 7.38 -21.58
C TYR A 233 -4.06 8.23 -22.74
N ALA A 234 -4.25 7.62 -23.91
CA ALA A 234 -4.76 8.33 -25.09
C ALA A 234 -6.26 8.65 -25.00
N THR A 235 -6.99 7.97 -24.10
CA THR A 235 -8.42 8.18 -23.87
C THR A 235 -8.80 7.92 -22.40
N GLN A 236 -9.86 8.60 -21.93
CA GLN A 236 -10.49 8.34 -20.62
C GLN A 236 -10.91 6.87 -20.47
N ALA A 237 -11.37 6.22 -21.54
CA ALA A 237 -11.80 4.81 -21.49
C ALA A 237 -10.64 3.83 -21.21
N GLU A 238 -9.41 4.17 -21.59
CA GLU A 238 -8.23 3.37 -21.26
C GLU A 238 -7.75 3.63 -19.83
N SER A 239 -7.78 4.88 -19.35
CA SER A 239 -7.46 5.19 -17.95
C SER A 239 -8.51 4.66 -16.97
N ASP A 240 -9.79 4.61 -17.35
CA ASP A 240 -10.88 4.03 -16.54
C ASP A 240 -10.67 2.51 -16.32
N GLU A 241 -10.11 1.82 -17.30
CA GLU A 241 -9.84 0.38 -17.24
C GLU A 241 -8.58 0.03 -16.42
N GLU A 242 -7.56 0.89 -16.44
CA GLU A 242 -6.33 0.74 -15.66
C GLU A 242 -6.59 0.82 -14.14
N ILE A 243 -7.50 1.69 -13.70
CA ILE A 243 -7.96 1.75 -12.30
C ILE A 243 -8.53 0.39 -11.87
N GLY A 244 -9.23 -0.30 -12.78
CA GLY A 244 -9.76 -1.63 -12.52
C GLY A 244 -10.94 -1.68 -11.55
N TYR A 245 -11.58 -0.53 -11.26
CA TYR A 245 -12.66 -0.32 -10.28
C TYR A 245 -13.70 -1.45 -10.27
N GLU A 246 -14.13 -1.81 -9.07
CA GLU A 246 -15.14 -2.84 -8.85
C GLU A 246 -16.23 -2.35 -7.88
N ASP A 247 -17.48 -2.53 -8.28
CA ASP A 247 -18.65 -2.38 -7.41
C ASP A 247 -18.88 -3.69 -6.65
N PHE A 248 -18.51 -3.68 -5.37
CA PHE A 248 -18.61 -4.86 -4.50
C PHE A 248 -20.05 -5.14 -4.04
N THR A 249 -21.01 -4.23 -4.26
CA THR A 249 -22.43 -4.51 -4.02
C THR A 249 -22.98 -5.51 -5.06
N GLU A 250 -22.41 -5.54 -6.27
CA GLU A 250 -22.77 -6.49 -7.33
C GLU A 250 -21.96 -7.80 -7.31
N SER A 251 -20.69 -7.74 -6.92
CA SER A 251 -19.72 -8.84 -7.10
C SER A 251 -19.01 -9.33 -5.82
N GLY A 252 -19.18 -8.65 -4.69
CA GLY A 252 -18.59 -9.01 -3.40
C GLY A 252 -19.17 -10.30 -2.79
N GLY A 253 -18.53 -10.75 -1.72
CA GLY A 253 -18.94 -11.94 -0.95
C GLY A 253 -20.02 -11.65 0.11
N LYS A 254 -19.81 -12.17 1.32
CA LYS A 254 -20.71 -11.99 2.45
C LYS A 254 -20.62 -10.56 2.98
N ALA A 255 -21.75 -9.86 3.08
CA ALA A 255 -21.80 -8.52 3.68
C ALA A 255 -21.37 -8.54 5.17
N ILE A 256 -20.64 -7.51 5.59
CA ILE A 256 -20.09 -7.33 6.93
C ILE A 256 -19.97 -5.84 7.29
N GLU A 257 -20.25 -5.48 8.53
CA GLU A 257 -20.13 -4.09 9.01
C GLU A 257 -18.67 -3.74 9.30
N LEU A 258 -18.14 -2.70 8.65
CA LEU A 258 -16.78 -2.21 8.86
C LEU A 258 -16.71 -1.06 9.89
N GLY A 259 -17.83 -0.45 10.25
CA GLY A 259 -17.89 0.76 11.08
C GLY A 259 -18.21 1.99 10.24
N SER A 260 -18.57 3.10 10.90
CA SER A 260 -18.92 4.36 10.23
C SER A 260 -19.94 4.21 9.09
N GLU A 261 -21.00 3.41 9.34
CA GLU A 261 -22.08 3.04 8.40
C GLU A 261 -21.59 2.36 7.10
N THR A 262 -20.36 1.85 7.07
CA THR A 262 -19.72 1.26 5.89
C THR A 262 -19.92 -0.25 5.85
N THR A 263 -20.86 -0.70 5.02
CA THR A 263 -20.97 -2.11 4.64
C THR A 263 -19.82 -2.52 3.71
N GLY A 264 -19.01 -3.47 4.16
CA GLY A 264 -18.07 -4.21 3.33
C GLY A 264 -18.58 -5.60 2.95
N TYR A 265 -17.78 -6.30 2.14
CA TYR A 265 -18.06 -7.62 1.58
C TYR A 265 -16.80 -8.47 1.69
N GLN A 266 -16.94 -9.66 2.29
CA GLN A 266 -15.83 -10.57 2.55
C GLN A 266 -15.96 -11.85 1.73
N ASP A 267 -14.91 -12.21 0.97
CA ASP A 267 -14.82 -13.47 0.21
C ASP A 267 -13.48 -14.18 0.40
N GLY A 268 -13.50 -15.52 0.37
CA GLY A 268 -12.33 -16.37 0.53
C GLY A 268 -11.94 -17.03 -0.78
N ALA A 269 -10.66 -16.96 -1.16
CA ALA A 269 -10.16 -17.58 -2.39
C ALA A 269 -8.67 -17.94 -2.26
N ALA A 270 -8.31 -19.17 -2.67
CA ALA A 270 -6.93 -19.65 -2.80
C ALA A 270 -6.02 -19.34 -1.57
N GLY A 271 -6.46 -19.71 -0.37
CA GLY A 271 -5.72 -19.49 0.88
C GLY A 271 -5.63 -18.04 1.35
N SER A 272 -6.31 -17.11 0.66
CA SER A 272 -6.48 -15.71 1.07
C SER A 272 -7.94 -15.43 1.45
N VAL A 273 -8.15 -14.35 2.22
CA VAL A 273 -9.44 -13.71 2.42
C VAL A 273 -9.33 -12.24 2.02
N PHE A 274 -10.35 -11.75 1.33
CA PHE A 274 -10.46 -10.36 0.91
C PHE A 274 -11.60 -9.71 1.68
N THR A 275 -11.38 -8.54 2.26
CA THR A 275 -12.43 -7.67 2.80
C THR A 275 -12.47 -6.40 1.95
N SER A 276 -13.61 -6.18 1.28
CA SER A 276 -13.74 -5.24 0.16
C SER A 276 -14.95 -4.31 0.31
N TRP A 277 -14.84 -3.05 -0.09
CA TRP A 277 -15.93 -2.07 0.06
C TRP A 277 -15.79 -0.92 -0.94
N ASN A 278 -16.87 -0.14 -1.08
CA ASN A 278 -16.90 1.08 -1.89
C ASN A 278 -17.11 2.30 -0.98
N VAL A 279 -16.43 3.40 -1.28
CA VAL A 279 -16.63 4.69 -0.57
C VAL A 279 -16.50 5.84 -1.55
N GLY A 280 -17.59 6.57 -1.78
CA GLY A 280 -17.67 7.61 -2.81
C GLY A 280 -17.34 7.08 -4.21
N ARG A 281 -16.18 7.46 -4.75
CA ARG A 281 -15.66 7.02 -6.07
C ARG A 281 -14.62 5.90 -5.97
N TRP A 282 -14.28 5.47 -4.77
CA TRP A 282 -13.23 4.48 -4.52
C TRP A 282 -13.79 3.06 -4.34
N SER A 283 -13.00 2.09 -4.78
CA SER A 283 -13.19 0.66 -4.51
C SER A 283 -11.93 0.16 -3.78
N LEU A 284 -12.10 -0.41 -2.58
CA LEU A 284 -11.00 -0.82 -1.71
C LEU A 284 -11.09 -2.33 -1.42
N ALA A 285 -9.93 -2.99 -1.32
CA ALA A 285 -9.86 -4.40 -0.95
C ALA A 285 -8.58 -4.70 -0.14
N VAL A 286 -8.75 -5.02 1.14
CA VAL A 286 -7.72 -5.59 2.01
C VAL A 286 -7.63 -7.09 1.77
N LYS A 287 -6.42 -7.61 1.56
CA LYS A 287 -6.12 -9.05 1.46
C LYS A 287 -5.26 -9.50 2.64
N ALA A 288 -5.69 -10.56 3.31
CA ALA A 288 -4.91 -11.30 4.30
C ALA A 288 -4.88 -12.80 3.94
N ARG A 289 -4.02 -13.59 4.60
CA ARG A 289 -4.12 -15.06 4.50
C ARG A 289 -5.38 -15.53 5.21
N SER A 290 -5.97 -16.67 4.80
CA SER A 290 -7.19 -17.20 5.44
C SER A 290 -7.01 -17.54 6.93
N GLN A 291 -5.76 -17.78 7.38
CA GLN A 291 -5.42 -17.99 8.80
C GLN A 291 -5.31 -16.67 9.59
N GLU A 292 -5.22 -15.53 8.90
CA GLU A 292 -5.04 -14.19 9.46
C GLU A 292 -6.32 -13.34 9.30
N ALA A 293 -7.48 -13.99 9.10
CA ALA A 293 -8.71 -13.37 8.65
C ALA A 293 -9.21 -12.22 9.54
N ASP A 294 -9.14 -12.39 10.86
CA ASP A 294 -9.55 -11.36 11.82
C ASP A 294 -8.58 -10.17 11.85
N THR A 295 -7.31 -10.38 11.50
CA THR A 295 -6.34 -9.29 11.31
C THR A 295 -6.63 -8.53 10.01
N GLY A 296 -6.95 -9.24 8.91
CA GLY A 296 -7.40 -8.61 7.67
C GLY A 296 -8.70 -7.82 7.83
N LEU A 297 -9.66 -8.34 8.58
CA LEU A 297 -10.91 -7.64 8.90
C LEU A 297 -10.67 -6.42 9.79
N ARG A 298 -9.88 -6.55 10.87
CA ARG A 298 -9.52 -5.42 11.75
C ARG A 298 -8.86 -4.30 10.94
N TYR A 299 -7.85 -4.64 10.13
CA TYR A 299 -7.17 -3.68 9.26
C TYR A 299 -8.11 -2.97 8.28
N ALA A 300 -9.14 -3.65 7.76
CA ALA A 300 -10.17 -3.01 6.92
C ALA A 300 -11.01 -1.98 7.70
N LYS A 301 -11.34 -2.25 8.97
CA LYS A 301 -12.01 -1.29 9.87
C LYS A 301 -11.11 -0.10 10.19
N ASP A 302 -9.86 -0.37 10.56
CA ASP A 302 -8.85 0.66 10.83
C ASP A 302 -8.64 1.57 9.60
N THR A 303 -8.70 1.00 8.39
CA THR A 303 -8.66 1.74 7.12
C THR A 303 -9.90 2.63 6.93
N VAL A 304 -11.11 2.13 7.19
CA VAL A 304 -12.35 2.94 7.14
C VAL A 304 -12.27 4.09 8.13
N ASP A 305 -11.90 3.82 9.38
CA ASP A 305 -11.79 4.82 10.44
C ASP A 305 -10.62 5.81 10.23
N TYR A 306 -9.59 5.45 9.47
CA TYR A 306 -8.58 6.39 9.00
C TYR A 306 -9.15 7.31 7.90
N LEU A 307 -9.86 6.74 6.92
CA LEU A 307 -10.37 7.47 5.76
C LEU A 307 -11.59 8.36 6.05
N THR A 308 -12.31 8.15 7.16
CA THR A 308 -13.28 9.14 7.67
C THR A 308 -12.61 10.42 8.19
N LYS A 309 -11.31 10.36 8.54
CA LYS A 309 -10.52 11.47 9.09
C LYS A 309 -9.54 12.07 8.08
N LYS A 310 -9.18 11.32 7.02
CA LYS A 310 -8.21 11.69 5.98
C LYS A 310 -8.77 11.33 4.60
N ALA A 311 -9.11 12.32 3.79
CA ALA A 311 -9.64 12.09 2.45
C ALA A 311 -8.55 11.55 1.51
N LEU A 312 -8.88 10.51 0.74
CA LEU A 312 -8.12 10.17 -0.47
C LEU A 312 -8.35 11.23 -1.56
N PRO A 313 -7.44 11.34 -2.55
CA PRO A 313 -7.61 12.23 -3.68
C PRO A 313 -8.94 11.97 -4.40
N ILE A 314 -9.60 13.01 -4.88
CA ILE A 314 -10.89 12.87 -5.58
C ILE A 314 -10.61 12.46 -7.05
N PRO A 315 -10.89 11.21 -7.47
CA PRO A 315 -10.58 10.77 -8.82
C PRO A 315 -11.55 11.38 -9.84
N LYS A 316 -11.11 11.48 -11.10
CA LYS A 316 -11.96 11.93 -12.23
C LYS A 316 -13.25 11.11 -12.34
N GLN A 317 -13.14 9.79 -12.54
CA GLN A 317 -14.24 8.83 -12.42
C GLN A 317 -14.07 7.97 -11.17
N HIS A 318 -12.97 7.20 -11.09
CA HIS A 318 -12.81 6.14 -10.10
C HIS A 318 -11.40 6.04 -9.52
N GLY A 319 -11.32 5.50 -8.30
CA GLY A 319 -10.08 5.09 -7.64
C GLY A 319 -10.15 3.64 -7.16
N TYR A 320 -8.99 3.01 -7.01
CA TYR A 320 -8.85 1.65 -6.53
C TYR A 320 -7.71 1.54 -5.51
N ALA A 321 -7.93 0.84 -4.40
CA ALA A 321 -6.87 0.54 -3.43
C ALA A 321 -6.85 -0.95 -3.09
N HIS A 322 -5.73 -1.61 -3.39
CA HIS A 322 -5.44 -2.95 -2.91
C HIS A 322 -4.39 -2.88 -1.80
N LEU A 323 -4.69 -3.51 -0.66
CA LEU A 323 -3.86 -3.47 0.54
C LEU A 323 -3.54 -4.93 0.92
N ASP A 324 -2.34 -5.39 0.60
CA ASP A 324 -1.93 -6.80 0.76
C ASP A 324 -1.06 -6.98 2.01
N LEU A 325 -1.63 -7.56 3.07
CA LEU A 325 -0.95 -7.72 4.35
C LEU A 325 0.16 -8.80 4.34
N GLY A 326 0.24 -9.63 3.30
CA GLY A 326 1.13 -10.81 3.29
C GLY A 326 2.28 -10.77 2.29
N ASN A 327 2.11 -10.07 1.15
CA ASN A 327 2.99 -10.22 -0.01
C ASN A 327 3.50 -8.88 -0.61
N ASN A 328 3.33 -7.74 0.07
CA ASN A 328 3.72 -6.39 -0.38
C ASN A 328 3.17 -5.96 -1.76
N ASN A 329 2.17 -6.66 -2.30
CA ASN A 329 1.45 -6.32 -3.54
C ASN A 329 0.39 -5.23 -3.32
N THR A 330 0.71 -4.26 -2.45
CA THR A 330 -0.13 -3.08 -2.20
C THR A 330 -0.03 -2.12 -3.39
N GLN A 331 -1.18 -1.63 -3.83
CA GLN A 331 -1.26 -0.66 -4.92
C GLN A 331 -2.48 0.25 -4.76
N ILE A 332 -2.27 1.57 -4.84
CA ILE A 332 -3.34 2.58 -4.82
C ILE A 332 -3.31 3.35 -6.13
N LYS A 333 -4.42 3.35 -6.87
CA LYS A 333 -4.58 4.05 -8.15
C LYS A 333 -5.72 5.07 -8.13
N TRP A 334 -5.49 6.22 -8.74
CA TRP A 334 -6.55 7.21 -9.01
C TRP A 334 -6.26 7.99 -10.30
N GLN A 335 -7.27 8.72 -10.77
CA GLN A 335 -7.20 9.48 -12.02
C GLN A 335 -7.21 10.98 -11.78
N LYS A 336 -6.36 11.71 -12.51
CA LYS A 336 -6.61 13.11 -12.86
C LYS A 336 -6.76 13.16 -14.38
N GLU A 337 -8.01 13.25 -14.82
CA GLU A 337 -8.40 13.21 -16.24
C GLU A 337 -8.04 11.88 -16.92
N ASP A 338 -7.28 11.90 -18.02
CA ASP A 338 -6.75 10.72 -18.72
C ASP A 338 -5.47 10.13 -18.09
N THR A 339 -4.97 10.77 -17.02
CA THR A 339 -3.71 10.40 -16.36
C THR A 339 -3.97 9.62 -15.09
N VAL A 340 -3.41 8.42 -15.01
CA VAL A 340 -3.47 7.53 -13.84
C VAL A 340 -2.23 7.73 -12.99
N TYR A 341 -2.44 7.90 -11.69
CA TYR A 341 -1.43 7.96 -10.64
C TYR A 341 -1.51 6.65 -9.86
N THR A 342 -0.36 6.01 -9.66
CA THR A 342 -0.24 4.70 -9.00
C THR A 342 0.84 4.77 -7.93
N ILE A 343 0.49 4.53 -6.67
CA ILE A 343 1.44 4.24 -5.60
C ILE A 343 1.56 2.72 -5.47
N ASP A 344 2.78 2.19 -5.58
CA ASP A 344 3.11 0.79 -5.32
C ASP A 344 4.53 0.64 -4.73
N GLN A 345 5.05 -0.60 -4.64
CA GLN A 345 6.34 -0.93 -4.01
C GLN A 345 6.51 -0.37 -2.58
N THR A 346 5.42 -0.29 -1.82
CA THR A 346 5.43 0.24 -0.45
C THR A 346 5.92 -0.79 0.56
N THR A 347 6.67 -0.36 1.56
CA THR A 347 7.15 -1.20 2.67
C THR A 347 6.01 -1.89 3.42
N GLU A 348 4.94 -1.17 3.70
CA GLU A 348 3.74 -1.62 4.41
C GLU A 348 2.47 -1.06 3.74
N PRO A 349 1.30 -1.71 3.86
CA PRO A 349 0.08 -1.25 3.21
C PRO A 349 -0.43 0.12 3.70
N ASN A 350 -0.16 0.47 4.96
CA ASN A 350 -0.50 1.76 5.57
C ASN A 350 0.32 2.91 5.00
N ILE A 351 1.59 2.65 4.64
CA ILE A 351 2.46 3.65 4.01
C ILE A 351 1.88 4.12 2.67
N ALA A 352 1.27 3.23 1.89
CA ALA A 352 0.57 3.60 0.66
C ALA A 352 -0.60 4.57 0.92
N LEU A 353 -1.44 4.28 1.93
CA LEU A 353 -2.55 5.16 2.32
C LEU A 353 -2.06 6.52 2.82
N MET A 354 -1.05 6.54 3.68
CA MET A 354 -0.46 7.75 4.24
C MET A 354 0.13 8.66 3.16
N ILE A 355 0.72 8.09 2.12
CA ILE A 355 1.24 8.84 0.96
C ILE A 355 0.09 9.28 0.03
N ALA A 356 -0.94 8.46 -0.17
CA ALA A 356 -2.07 8.79 -1.04
C ALA A 356 -2.86 10.02 -0.56
N VAL A 357 -3.09 10.15 0.76
CA VAL A 357 -3.82 11.30 1.34
C VAL A 357 -3.01 12.62 1.35
N GLN A 358 -1.77 12.60 0.85
CA GLN A 358 -0.90 13.77 0.69
C GLN A 358 -0.94 14.36 -0.74
N PHE A 359 -1.82 13.85 -1.62
CA PHE A 359 -2.06 14.43 -2.96
C PHE A 359 -3.37 15.23 -2.97
N ASN A 360 -3.25 16.53 -2.67
CA ASN A 360 -4.38 17.49 -2.64
C ASN A 360 -4.45 18.36 -3.91
#